data_AF-A0A227KHI0-F1
#
_entry.id   AF-A0A227KHI0-F1
#
_cell.length_a   1.000
_cell.length_b   1.000
_cell.length_c   1.000
_cell.angle_alpha   90.00
_cell.angle_beta   90.00
_cell.angle_gamma   90.00
#
_symmetry.space_group_name_H-M   'P 1'
#
loop_
_entity.id
_entity.type
_entity.pdbx_description
1 polymer ?
#
loop_
_entity_poly.entity_id
_entity_poly.type
_entity_poly.pdbx_seq_one_letter_code
_entity_poly.pdbx_strand_id
1 'polypeptide(L)'
;MLTKLTTIALSCLAAFGVSAVFAQEGGYKVEQINIPEKPEFMQSLGIAKDAQPKLTKKEKTLLTQQAYQEKADQHFMTVHSQKGVSCVSCHDPKGKQGVAWMAVVSKPAIRQSCQDCHTVQAEVFAHTDTHDKIDCIACHMPNMASADDYSTDQKAAGPKALKRLHTYKINVDPAASTMVQEEVDTPKGKVKAYVLAKNEDGNAFVDLMWSCARNSPADYTVFEGKGCHNEATSKLDQGLVYQDQKEVYGEVMKWQTPIKEGYEEVAGAIPRIRKLLEVTRLSPADQTEARLLLDKADDIAAMIQKDGSWGVHAQNYLLDRVQTAKAYIAKAQQIIDKGGYTKVVAK
;
A
#
# COMPACT_ATOMS: atom_id res chain seq x y z
N MET A 1 -16.03 32.49 16.83
CA MET A 1 -16.47 31.12 17.14
C MET A 1 -17.26 30.58 15.95
N LEU A 2 -16.59 30.00 14.96
CA LEU A 2 -17.25 29.18 13.95
C LEU A 2 -17.35 27.77 14.52
N THR A 3 -18.56 27.28 14.72
CA THR A 3 -18.83 25.96 15.32
C THR A 3 -18.52 24.85 14.32
N LYS A 4 -17.95 23.74 14.80
CA LYS A 4 -17.52 22.55 14.02
C LYS A 4 -18.55 22.01 12.99
N LEU A 5 -19.83 22.37 13.10
CA LEU A 5 -20.89 22.02 12.15
C LEU A 5 -20.84 22.81 10.82
N THR A 6 -20.30 24.03 10.79
CA THR A 6 -20.22 24.83 9.55
C THR A 6 -19.10 24.38 8.61
N THR A 7 -18.03 23.78 9.13
CA THR A 7 -16.92 23.25 8.32
C THR A 7 -17.27 21.92 7.64
N ILE A 8 -18.17 21.12 8.25
CA ILE A 8 -18.65 19.84 7.68
C ILE A 8 -19.70 20.09 6.58
N ALA A 9 -20.56 21.11 6.73
CA ALA A 9 -21.53 21.46 5.70
C ALA A 9 -20.88 22.06 4.43
N LEU A 10 -19.81 22.86 4.58
CA LEU A 10 -19.08 23.41 3.43
C LEU A 10 -18.27 22.38 2.65
N SER A 11 -17.77 21.31 3.29
CA SER A 11 -17.07 20.23 2.60
C SER A 11 -18.01 19.33 1.80
N CYS A 12 -19.23 19.08 2.28
CA CYS A 12 -20.26 18.38 1.51
C CYS A 12 -20.74 19.20 0.30
N LEU A 13 -20.95 20.51 0.43
CA LEU A 13 -21.39 21.36 -0.70
C LEU A 13 -20.28 21.62 -1.73
N ALA A 14 -19.01 21.65 -1.32
CA ALA A 14 -17.89 21.69 -2.25
C ALA A 14 -17.76 20.38 -3.04
N ALA A 15 -18.06 19.21 -2.44
CA ALA A 15 -18.09 17.94 -3.14
C ALA A 15 -19.18 17.88 -4.23
N PHE A 16 -20.37 18.43 -3.99
CA PHE A 16 -21.43 18.50 -5.01
C PHE A 16 -21.18 19.57 -6.09
N GLY A 17 -20.64 20.73 -5.72
CA GLY A 17 -20.36 21.83 -6.66
C GLY A 17 -19.20 21.52 -7.61
N VAL A 18 -18.15 20.86 -7.13
CA VAL A 18 -17.01 20.44 -7.96
C VAL A 18 -17.38 19.27 -8.88
N SER A 19 -18.28 18.39 -8.43
CA SER A 19 -18.83 17.29 -9.26
C SER A 19 -19.65 17.79 -10.46
N ALA A 20 -20.38 18.89 -10.29
CA ALA A 20 -21.20 19.46 -11.38
C ALA A 20 -20.35 20.20 -12.42
N VAL A 21 -19.30 20.92 -12.00
CA VAL A 21 -18.42 21.66 -12.92
C VAL A 21 -17.60 20.70 -13.81
N PHE A 22 -17.17 19.55 -13.28
CA PHE A 22 -16.48 18.54 -14.11
C PHE A 22 -17.42 17.73 -15.02
N ALA A 23 -18.73 17.73 -14.74
CA ALA A 23 -19.73 17.12 -15.61
C ALA A 23 -20.18 18.02 -16.77
N GLN A 24 -19.89 19.33 -16.71
CA GLN A 24 -20.47 20.33 -17.63
C GLN A 24 -19.52 20.91 -18.68
N GLU A 25 -18.22 20.59 -18.65
CA GLU A 25 -17.33 20.85 -19.79
C GLU A 25 -17.25 19.63 -20.70
N GLY A 26 -17.95 19.72 -21.84
CA GLY A 26 -17.94 18.72 -22.89
C GLY A 26 -16.53 18.40 -23.37
N GLY A 27 -16.05 17.19 -23.06
CA GLY A 27 -14.73 16.74 -23.51
C GLY A 27 -14.43 15.25 -23.44
N TYR A 28 -15.29 14.39 -22.90
CA TYR A 28 -15.01 12.96 -22.80
C TYR A 28 -15.54 12.21 -24.03
N LYS A 29 -14.65 11.88 -24.98
CA LYS A 29 -14.99 10.98 -26.10
C LYS A 29 -15.09 9.55 -25.58
N VAL A 30 -16.30 9.00 -25.62
CA VAL A 30 -16.69 7.72 -25.02
C VAL A 30 -16.48 6.54 -25.98
N GLU A 31 -15.31 6.49 -26.58
CA GLU A 31 -14.92 5.41 -27.49
C GLU A 31 -13.57 4.86 -27.04
N GLN A 32 -13.48 3.52 -27.03
CA GLN A 32 -12.35 2.70 -26.64
C GLN A 32 -12.32 2.31 -25.15
N ILE A 33 -12.75 1.08 -24.90
CA ILE A 33 -12.20 0.26 -23.83
C ILE A 33 -10.82 -0.16 -24.33
N ASN A 34 -9.78 0.47 -23.80
CA ASN A 34 -8.40 0.08 -24.06
C ASN A 34 -7.92 -0.73 -22.88
N ILE A 35 -8.15 -2.03 -22.95
CA ILE A 35 -7.54 -2.95 -22.00
C ILE A 35 -6.03 -2.88 -22.28
N PRO A 36 -5.14 -2.83 -21.28
CA PRO A 36 -3.70 -2.90 -21.52
C PRO A 36 -3.40 -3.93 -22.60
N GLU A 37 -2.46 -3.60 -23.50
CA GLU A 37 -1.96 -4.48 -24.57
C GLU A 37 -1.29 -5.72 -23.96
N LYS A 38 -2.09 -6.60 -23.37
CA LYS A 38 -1.71 -7.88 -22.78
C LYS A 38 -2.61 -8.96 -23.39
N PRO A 39 -2.42 -9.29 -24.68
CA PRO A 39 -3.26 -10.27 -25.38
C PRO A 39 -3.31 -11.62 -24.65
N GLU A 40 -2.21 -12.02 -24.02
CA GLU A 40 -2.11 -13.25 -23.21
C GLU A 40 -3.01 -13.22 -21.97
N PHE A 41 -3.08 -12.08 -21.27
CA PHE A 41 -3.98 -11.92 -20.13
C PHE A 41 -5.44 -11.97 -20.56
N MET A 42 -5.76 -11.31 -21.66
CA MET A 42 -7.11 -11.33 -22.23
C MET A 42 -7.55 -12.72 -22.69
N GLN A 43 -6.64 -13.44 -23.36
CA GLN A 43 -6.83 -14.83 -23.72
C GLN A 43 -7.05 -15.71 -22.49
N SER A 44 -6.32 -15.46 -21.38
CA SER A 44 -6.49 -16.21 -20.14
C SER A 44 -7.89 -16.05 -19.51
N LEU A 45 -8.56 -14.92 -19.79
CA LEU A 45 -9.94 -14.67 -19.39
C LEU A 45 -10.97 -15.14 -20.41
N GLY A 46 -10.55 -15.76 -21.52
CA GLY A 46 -11.43 -16.15 -22.62
C GLY A 46 -12.02 -14.97 -23.40
N ILE A 47 -11.45 -13.76 -23.25
CA ILE A 47 -11.92 -12.56 -23.92
C ILE A 47 -11.17 -12.41 -25.25
N ALA A 48 -11.91 -12.35 -26.35
CA ALA A 48 -11.32 -12.11 -27.66
C ALA A 48 -10.58 -10.76 -27.70
N LYS A 49 -9.44 -10.71 -28.40
CA LYS A 49 -8.58 -9.51 -28.48
C LYS A 49 -9.31 -8.27 -29.04
N ASP A 50 -10.40 -8.49 -29.76
CA ASP A 50 -11.23 -7.51 -30.44
C ASP A 50 -12.63 -7.38 -29.81
N ALA A 51 -12.84 -7.94 -28.61
CA ALA A 51 -14.11 -7.84 -27.91
C ALA A 51 -14.45 -6.38 -27.61
N GLN A 52 -15.49 -5.87 -28.28
CA GLN A 52 -16.04 -4.54 -28.05
C GLN A 52 -17.47 -4.67 -27.51
N PRO A 53 -17.71 -4.49 -26.20
CA PRO A 53 -19.07 -4.49 -25.67
C PRO A 53 -19.86 -3.31 -26.27
N LYS A 54 -21.00 -3.63 -26.87
CA LYS A 54 -21.91 -2.63 -27.46
C LYS A 54 -22.72 -1.97 -26.36
N LEU A 55 -22.16 -0.91 -25.77
CA LEU A 55 -22.85 -0.07 -24.79
C LEU A 55 -23.36 1.22 -25.46
N THR A 56 -24.59 1.62 -25.13
CA THR A 56 -25.12 2.93 -25.49
C THR A 56 -24.34 4.05 -24.80
N LYS A 57 -24.40 5.27 -25.33
CA LYS A 57 -23.78 6.46 -24.69
C LYS A 57 -24.25 6.63 -23.24
N LYS A 58 -25.54 6.42 -22.98
CA LYS A 58 -26.14 6.55 -21.65
C LYS A 58 -25.59 5.52 -20.66
N GLU A 59 -25.49 4.26 -21.06
CA GLU A 59 -24.92 3.19 -20.22
C GLU A 59 -23.46 3.46 -19.89
N LYS A 60 -22.67 3.88 -20.88
CA LYS A 60 -21.26 4.25 -20.65
C LYS A 60 -21.14 5.40 -19.65
N THR A 61 -21.97 6.45 -19.77
CA THR A 61 -21.98 7.57 -18.83
C THR A 61 -22.35 7.13 -17.41
N LEU A 62 -23.38 6.30 -17.26
CA LEU A 62 -23.82 5.82 -15.95
C LEU A 62 -22.73 4.99 -15.26
N LEU A 63 -22.14 4.03 -15.97
CA LEU A 63 -21.03 3.23 -15.46
C LEU A 63 -19.84 4.10 -15.06
N THR A 64 -19.59 5.18 -15.82
CA THR A 64 -18.54 6.15 -15.52
C THR A 64 -18.77 6.89 -14.23
N GLN A 65 -19.97 7.39 -14.04
CA GLN A 65 -20.33 8.12 -12.84
C GLN A 65 -20.26 7.22 -11.61
N GLN A 66 -20.77 5.98 -11.69
CA GLN A 66 -20.72 5.02 -10.60
C GLN A 66 -19.27 4.65 -10.23
N ALA A 67 -18.44 4.32 -11.21
CA ALA A 67 -17.04 3.98 -10.96
C ALA A 67 -16.23 5.15 -10.40
N TYR A 68 -16.50 6.38 -10.86
CA TYR A 68 -15.85 7.58 -10.31
C TYR A 68 -16.26 7.81 -8.86
N GLN A 69 -17.56 7.77 -8.56
CA GLN A 69 -18.08 8.00 -7.21
C GLN A 69 -17.50 7.00 -6.21
N GLU A 70 -17.52 5.71 -6.55
CA GLU A 70 -16.99 4.65 -5.68
C GLU A 70 -15.49 4.84 -5.39
N LYS A 71 -14.69 5.17 -6.40
CA LYS A 71 -13.24 5.43 -6.23
C LYS A 71 -12.99 6.71 -5.44
N ALA A 72 -13.80 7.74 -5.66
CA ALA A 72 -13.72 8.99 -4.91
C ALA A 72 -14.00 8.74 -3.43
N ASP A 73 -15.07 8.02 -3.10
CA ASP A 73 -15.44 7.69 -1.72
C ASP A 73 -14.32 6.89 -1.03
N GLN A 74 -13.74 5.90 -1.70
CA GLN A 74 -12.57 5.16 -1.23
C GLN A 74 -11.38 6.10 -0.95
N HIS A 75 -11.03 6.94 -1.92
CA HIS A 75 -9.86 7.82 -1.85
C HIS A 75 -10.00 8.88 -0.75
N PHE A 76 -11.20 9.43 -0.53
CA PHE A 76 -11.44 10.43 0.51
C PHE A 76 -11.21 9.90 1.93
N MET A 77 -11.19 8.58 2.13
CA MET A 77 -10.89 7.92 3.39
C MET A 77 -9.39 7.60 3.56
N THR A 78 -8.49 8.35 2.91
CA THR A 78 -7.05 8.05 2.90
C THR A 78 -6.19 9.24 3.30
N VAL A 79 -4.97 8.94 3.75
CA VAL A 79 -3.94 9.94 4.01
C VAL A 79 -3.58 10.72 2.74
N HIS A 80 -3.63 10.09 1.56
CA HIS A 80 -3.40 10.79 0.29
C HIS A 80 -4.38 11.96 0.12
N SER A 81 -5.68 11.72 0.31
CA SER A 81 -6.69 12.78 0.28
C SER A 81 -6.45 13.84 1.35
N GLN A 82 -6.15 13.43 2.59
CA GLN A 82 -5.85 14.36 3.69
C GLN A 82 -4.64 15.28 3.41
N LYS A 83 -3.70 14.81 2.57
CA LYS A 83 -2.53 15.58 2.13
C LYS A 83 -2.75 16.33 0.81
N GLY A 84 -3.99 16.36 0.29
CA GLY A 84 -4.35 17.12 -0.90
C GLY A 84 -4.05 16.42 -2.23
N VAL A 85 -3.70 15.13 -2.22
CA VAL A 85 -3.62 14.32 -3.45
C VAL A 85 -5.04 14.08 -3.97
N SER A 86 -5.26 14.36 -5.25
CA SER A 86 -6.56 14.23 -5.91
C SER A 86 -6.50 13.24 -7.07
N CYS A 87 -7.64 12.89 -7.65
CA CYS A 87 -7.72 12.01 -8.83
C CYS A 87 -6.78 12.47 -9.95
N VAL A 88 -6.67 13.79 -10.19
CA VAL A 88 -5.88 14.37 -11.28
C VAL A 88 -4.39 14.56 -10.94
N SER A 89 -4.02 14.36 -9.67
CA SER A 89 -2.62 14.28 -9.26
C SER A 89 -1.97 13.03 -9.88
N CYS A 90 -2.68 11.90 -9.84
CA CYS A 90 -2.19 10.62 -10.36
C CYS A 90 -2.68 10.33 -11.79
N HIS A 91 -3.93 10.65 -12.14
CA HIS A 91 -4.49 10.32 -13.46
C HIS A 91 -4.43 11.50 -14.43
N ASP A 92 -4.13 11.21 -15.71
CA ASP A 92 -4.25 12.21 -16.77
C ASP A 92 -5.68 12.25 -17.34
N PRO A 93 -6.48 13.32 -17.12
CA PRO A 93 -7.80 13.47 -17.72
C PRO A 93 -7.74 13.65 -19.25
N LYS A 94 -6.57 14.03 -19.79
CA LYS A 94 -6.29 14.17 -21.23
C LYS A 94 -5.64 12.92 -21.83
N GLY A 95 -5.23 11.95 -21.01
CA GLY A 95 -4.71 10.65 -21.44
C GLY A 95 -5.82 9.85 -22.11
N LYS A 96 -6.09 10.15 -23.38
CA LYS A 96 -7.20 9.60 -24.14
C LYS A 96 -6.98 8.11 -24.39
N GLN A 97 -7.62 7.30 -23.57
CA GLN A 97 -8.04 5.95 -23.91
C GLN A 97 -9.45 5.71 -23.38
N GLY A 98 -10.42 6.53 -23.82
CA GLY A 98 -11.85 6.32 -23.53
C GLY A 98 -12.20 5.85 -22.11
N VAL A 99 -13.11 4.89 -22.02
CA VAL A 99 -13.56 4.26 -20.77
C VAL A 99 -12.69 3.06 -20.37
N ALA A 100 -11.50 2.94 -20.96
CA ALA A 100 -10.50 1.90 -20.68
C ALA A 100 -10.23 1.70 -19.19
N TRP A 101 -10.08 2.80 -18.44
CA TRP A 101 -9.80 2.78 -17.00
C TRP A 101 -10.92 2.14 -16.16
N MET A 102 -12.09 1.91 -16.78
CA MET A 102 -13.28 1.26 -16.21
C MET A 102 -13.56 -0.12 -16.78
N ALA A 103 -12.79 -0.56 -17.76
CA ALA A 103 -12.83 -1.96 -18.12
C ALA A 103 -12.30 -2.76 -16.92
N VAL A 104 -12.95 -3.90 -16.68
CA VAL A 104 -12.65 -4.91 -15.66
C VAL A 104 -11.16 -5.26 -15.59
N VAL A 105 -10.43 -4.97 -16.67
CA VAL A 105 -8.97 -4.93 -16.75
C VAL A 105 -8.54 -3.55 -17.26
N SER A 106 -7.84 -2.76 -16.45
CA SER A 106 -7.32 -1.47 -16.89
C SER A 106 -5.96 -1.10 -16.31
N LYS A 107 -5.12 -0.45 -17.13
CA LYS A 107 -3.85 0.17 -16.74
C LYS A 107 -3.84 1.63 -17.27
N PRO A 108 -4.52 2.56 -16.58
CA PRO A 108 -4.63 3.94 -17.05
C PRO A 108 -3.25 4.62 -17.13
N ALA A 109 -3.13 5.63 -17.99
CA ALA A 109 -1.96 6.50 -17.99
C ALA A 109 -1.86 7.23 -16.63
N ILE A 110 -0.69 7.13 -16.00
CA ILE A 110 -0.40 7.72 -14.68
C ILE A 110 0.59 8.87 -14.86
N ARG A 111 0.26 10.03 -14.29
CA ARG A 111 1.12 11.23 -14.23
C ARG A 111 2.16 11.15 -13.12
N GLN A 112 1.75 10.61 -11.99
CA GLN A 112 2.57 10.46 -10.78
C GLN A 112 2.41 9.04 -10.26
N SER A 113 3.50 8.30 -10.31
CA SER A 113 3.65 6.95 -9.78
C SER A 113 3.87 6.98 -8.26
N CYS A 114 3.76 5.82 -7.62
CA CYS A 114 4.01 5.69 -6.19
C CYS A 114 5.44 6.14 -5.84
N GLN A 115 6.41 5.77 -6.69
CA GLN A 115 7.83 6.01 -6.49
C GLN A 115 8.22 7.50 -6.56
N ASP A 116 7.42 8.34 -7.22
CA ASP A 116 7.67 9.78 -7.32
C ASP A 116 7.60 10.48 -5.95
N CYS A 117 6.84 9.93 -5.00
CA CYS A 117 6.71 10.44 -3.64
C CYS A 117 7.27 9.50 -2.58
N HIS A 118 7.22 8.18 -2.80
CA HIS A 118 7.69 7.15 -1.87
C HIS A 118 9.10 6.67 -2.24
N THR A 119 10.05 7.59 -2.24
CA THR A 119 11.41 7.33 -2.76
C THR A 119 12.19 6.30 -1.95
N VAL A 120 12.04 6.28 -0.62
CA VAL A 120 12.70 5.29 0.24
C VAL A 120 12.11 3.91 0.04
N GLN A 121 10.77 3.81 -0.05
CA GLN A 121 10.11 2.55 -0.36
C GLN A 121 10.54 2.04 -1.74
N ALA A 122 10.65 2.92 -2.73
CA ALA A 122 11.11 2.56 -4.07
C ALA A 122 12.57 2.07 -4.07
N GLU A 123 13.45 2.74 -3.33
CA GLU A 123 14.85 2.34 -3.16
C GLU A 123 14.97 0.97 -2.50
N VAL A 124 14.25 0.74 -1.39
CA VAL A 124 14.22 -0.56 -0.72
C VAL A 124 13.64 -1.64 -1.62
N PHE A 125 12.50 -1.37 -2.25
CA PHE A 125 11.81 -2.33 -3.13
C PHE A 125 12.65 -2.71 -4.35
N ALA A 126 13.53 -1.83 -4.84
CA ALA A 126 14.47 -2.16 -5.91
C ALA A 126 15.47 -3.28 -5.55
N HIS A 127 15.60 -3.61 -4.26
CA HIS A 127 16.41 -4.73 -3.76
C HIS A 127 15.58 -6.00 -3.47
N THR A 128 14.30 -6.02 -3.82
CA THR A 128 13.48 -7.23 -3.69
C THR A 128 13.87 -8.26 -4.74
N ASP A 129 13.88 -9.53 -4.36
CA ASP A 129 14.11 -10.69 -5.22
C ASP A 129 12.84 -11.52 -5.41
N THR A 130 11.98 -11.54 -4.40
CA THR A 130 10.73 -12.34 -4.37
C THR A 130 9.59 -11.68 -5.14
N HIS A 131 9.52 -10.35 -5.15
CA HIS A 131 8.44 -9.56 -5.75
C HIS A 131 8.94 -8.59 -6.83
N ASP A 132 10.07 -8.89 -7.46
CA ASP A 132 10.80 -8.03 -8.41
C ASP A 132 10.03 -7.73 -9.71
N LYS A 133 9.03 -8.57 -10.02
CA LYS A 133 8.20 -8.51 -11.23
C LYS A 133 6.84 -7.87 -11.05
N ILE A 134 6.50 -7.44 -9.84
CA ILE A 134 5.23 -6.76 -9.54
C ILE A 134 5.49 -5.31 -9.16
N ASP A 135 4.49 -4.45 -9.33
CA ASP A 135 4.54 -3.04 -8.95
C ASP A 135 3.79 -2.78 -7.63
N CYS A 136 3.93 -1.56 -7.10
CA CYS A 136 3.35 -1.18 -5.81
C CYS A 136 1.83 -1.42 -5.75
N ILE A 137 1.13 -1.25 -6.87
CA ILE A 137 -0.32 -1.40 -6.93
C ILE A 137 -0.77 -2.85 -6.78
N ALA A 138 0.10 -3.83 -7.03
CA ALA A 138 -0.22 -5.25 -6.91
C ALA A 138 -0.61 -5.64 -5.47
N CYS A 139 -0.05 -4.99 -4.46
CA CYS A 139 -0.38 -5.25 -3.05
C CYS A 139 -1.26 -4.16 -2.45
N HIS A 140 -1.02 -2.90 -2.81
CA HIS A 140 -1.68 -1.75 -2.19
C HIS A 140 -3.04 -1.38 -2.81
N MET A 141 -3.30 -1.82 -4.04
CA MET A 141 -4.52 -1.50 -4.77
C MET A 141 -5.05 -2.76 -5.46
N PRO A 142 -5.47 -3.78 -4.71
CA PRO A 142 -6.01 -5.00 -5.30
C PRO A 142 -7.34 -4.73 -6.01
N ASN A 143 -7.66 -5.55 -7.00
CA ASN A 143 -9.05 -5.63 -7.44
C ASN A 143 -9.89 -6.37 -6.38
N MET A 144 -11.03 -5.79 -6.02
CA MET A 144 -11.97 -6.30 -5.02
C MET A 144 -13.41 -6.17 -5.53
N ALA A 145 -14.32 -6.96 -4.97
CA ALA A 145 -15.75 -6.81 -5.20
C ALA A 145 -16.26 -5.52 -4.55
N SER A 146 -17.25 -4.86 -5.17
CA SER A 146 -17.93 -3.72 -4.56
C SER A 146 -18.74 -4.16 -3.34
N ALA A 147 -19.11 -3.21 -2.47
CA ALA A 147 -19.89 -3.46 -1.26
C ALA A 147 -21.13 -4.34 -1.47
N ASP A 148 -21.92 -4.08 -2.50
CA ASP A 148 -23.14 -4.82 -2.83
C ASP A 148 -22.88 -6.28 -3.24
N ASP A 149 -21.67 -6.57 -3.70
CA ASP A 149 -21.25 -7.85 -4.26
C ASP A 149 -20.21 -8.57 -3.39
N TYR A 150 -19.86 -7.98 -2.24
CA TYR A 150 -18.80 -8.47 -1.37
C TYR A 150 -19.20 -9.78 -0.68
N SER A 151 -18.21 -10.64 -0.49
CA SER A 151 -18.31 -11.85 0.31
C SER A 151 -16.98 -12.09 1.01
N THR A 152 -17.03 -12.64 2.22
CA THR A 152 -15.85 -13.15 2.91
C THR A 152 -15.32 -14.44 2.29
N ASP A 153 -16.14 -15.15 1.51
CA ASP A 153 -15.72 -16.29 0.70
C ASP A 153 -15.09 -15.80 -0.61
N GLN A 154 -13.78 -16.01 -0.76
CA GLN A 154 -13.00 -15.65 -1.96
C GLN A 154 -13.47 -16.37 -3.23
N LYS A 155 -14.08 -17.57 -3.13
CA LYS A 155 -14.65 -18.25 -4.30
C LYS A 155 -15.89 -17.52 -4.81
N ALA A 156 -16.71 -16.98 -3.90
CA ALA A 156 -17.87 -16.17 -4.24
C ALA A 156 -17.51 -14.73 -4.65
N ALA A 157 -16.54 -14.11 -3.98
CA ALA A 157 -16.13 -12.74 -4.24
C ALA A 157 -15.30 -12.60 -5.52
N GLY A 158 -14.48 -13.60 -5.85
CA GLY A 158 -13.47 -13.49 -6.90
C GLY A 158 -13.99 -13.18 -8.31
N PRO A 159 -15.03 -13.89 -8.81
CA PRO A 159 -15.65 -13.55 -10.10
C PRO A 159 -16.21 -12.11 -10.16
N LYS A 160 -16.44 -11.48 -9.01
CA LYS A 160 -16.95 -10.11 -8.88
C LYS A 160 -15.87 -9.08 -8.53
N ALA A 161 -14.62 -9.54 -8.31
CA ALA A 161 -13.49 -8.69 -7.95
C ALA A 161 -12.90 -7.97 -9.17
N LEU A 162 -13.67 -7.01 -9.69
CA LEU A 162 -13.40 -6.36 -10.97
C LEU A 162 -12.86 -4.93 -10.82
N LYS A 163 -12.90 -4.35 -9.62
CA LYS A 163 -12.62 -2.93 -9.40
C LYS A 163 -11.39 -2.74 -8.53
N ARG A 164 -10.46 -1.92 -9.01
CA ARG A 164 -9.24 -1.56 -8.29
C ARG A 164 -9.55 -0.65 -7.11
N LEU A 165 -9.18 -1.09 -5.91
CA LEU A 165 -9.38 -0.38 -4.65
C LEU A 165 -8.43 0.83 -4.51
N HIS A 166 -8.92 1.96 -4.02
CA HIS A 166 -8.15 3.20 -3.81
C HIS A 166 -8.04 3.59 -2.33
N THR A 167 -7.71 2.63 -1.46
CA THR A 167 -7.49 2.86 -0.01
C THR A 167 -6.01 2.80 0.38
N TYR A 168 -5.17 2.11 -0.40
CA TYR A 168 -3.70 2.05 -0.36
C TYR A 168 -3.08 1.43 0.91
N LYS A 169 -3.54 1.81 2.11
CA LYS A 169 -2.99 1.35 3.38
C LYS A 169 -3.25 -0.14 3.54
N ILE A 170 -2.22 -0.95 3.69
CA ILE A 170 -2.36 -2.35 4.11
C ILE A 170 -2.40 -2.41 5.64
N ASN A 171 -3.35 -3.14 6.19
CA ASN A 171 -3.45 -3.45 7.62
C ASN A 171 -2.94 -4.86 7.88
N VAL A 172 -1.92 -4.96 8.74
CA VAL A 172 -1.26 -6.23 9.07
C VAL A 172 -1.87 -6.77 10.35
N ASP A 173 -2.96 -7.52 10.20
CA ASP A 173 -3.73 -8.09 11.30
C ASP A 173 -4.30 -9.47 10.88
N PRO A 174 -4.33 -10.48 11.76
CA PRO A 174 -4.79 -11.83 11.39
C PRO A 174 -6.31 -11.95 11.15
N ALA A 175 -7.11 -10.97 11.56
CA ALA A 175 -8.58 -11.05 11.54
C ALA A 175 -9.30 -9.81 10.98
N ALA A 176 -8.66 -8.65 10.92
CA ALA A 176 -9.29 -7.43 10.40
C ALA A 176 -9.64 -7.57 8.92
N SER A 177 -10.88 -7.24 8.55
CA SER A 177 -11.37 -7.32 7.17
C SER A 177 -11.48 -5.91 6.56
N THR A 178 -11.15 -5.77 5.27
CA THR A 178 -11.34 -4.53 4.51
C THR A 178 -12.80 -4.09 4.48
N MET A 179 -13.73 -5.04 4.49
CA MET A 179 -15.17 -4.76 4.52
C MET A 179 -15.81 -5.40 5.75
N VAL A 180 -16.63 -4.63 6.45
CA VAL A 180 -17.38 -5.07 7.64
C VAL A 180 -18.87 -4.85 7.43
N GLN A 181 -19.71 -5.64 8.10
CA GLN A 181 -21.16 -5.44 8.05
C GLN A 181 -21.58 -4.40 9.07
N GLU A 182 -22.27 -3.37 8.61
CA GLU A 182 -22.84 -2.31 9.46
C GLU A 182 -24.30 -2.04 9.08
N GLU A 183 -25.07 -1.47 10.01
CA GLU A 183 -26.39 -0.94 9.68
C GLU A 183 -26.25 0.44 9.04
N VAL A 184 -26.71 0.56 7.80
CA VAL A 184 -26.69 1.81 7.04
C VAL A 184 -28.11 2.35 6.86
N ASP A 185 -28.26 3.67 7.02
CA ASP A 185 -29.52 4.35 6.78
C ASP A 185 -29.78 4.46 5.28
N THR A 186 -30.95 4.01 4.85
CA THR A 186 -31.44 4.18 3.48
C THR A 186 -32.78 4.91 3.50
N PRO A 187 -33.25 5.45 2.36
CA PRO A 187 -34.60 6.01 2.26
C PRO A 187 -35.73 5.03 2.64
N LYS A 188 -35.45 3.72 2.66
CA LYS A 188 -36.41 2.66 3.03
C LYS A 188 -36.23 2.13 4.45
N GLY A 189 -35.38 2.77 5.26
CA GLY A 189 -35.02 2.34 6.61
C GLY A 189 -33.59 1.82 6.72
N LYS A 190 -33.25 1.24 7.88
CA LYS A 190 -31.93 0.67 8.13
C LYS A 190 -31.79 -0.70 7.47
N VAL A 191 -30.68 -0.92 6.78
CA VAL A 191 -30.31 -2.23 6.21
C VAL A 191 -28.91 -2.60 6.66
N LYS A 192 -28.66 -3.90 6.85
CA LYS A 192 -27.28 -4.38 7.02
C LYS A 192 -26.61 -4.43 5.66
N ALA A 193 -25.49 -3.72 5.52
CA ALA A 193 -24.69 -3.68 4.30
C ALA A 193 -23.20 -3.82 4.63
N TYR A 194 -22.41 -4.27 3.66
CA TYR A 194 -20.96 -4.19 3.78
C TYR A 194 -20.50 -2.75 3.54
N VAL A 195 -19.60 -2.27 4.37
CA VAL A 195 -18.94 -0.96 4.25
C VAL A 195 -17.44 -1.13 4.46
N LEU A 196 -16.65 -0.17 3.95
CA LEU A 196 -15.21 -0.16 4.18
C LEU A 196 -14.93 0.01 5.67
N ALA A 197 -14.14 -0.93 6.22
CA ALA A 197 -13.64 -0.83 7.57
C ALA A 197 -12.67 0.35 7.67
N LYS A 198 -12.65 0.99 8.85
CA LYS A 198 -11.77 2.11 9.16
C LYS A 198 -10.83 1.75 10.29
N ASN A 199 -9.59 2.21 10.21
CA ASN A 199 -8.65 2.13 11.32
C ASN A 199 -8.97 3.20 12.39
N GLU A 200 -8.16 3.26 13.45
CA GLU A 200 -8.33 4.23 14.54
C GLU A 200 -8.27 5.70 14.09
N ASP A 201 -7.57 5.98 13.00
CA ASP A 201 -7.46 7.31 12.38
C ASP A 201 -8.65 7.63 11.46
N GLY A 202 -9.63 6.73 11.34
CA GLY A 202 -10.77 6.87 10.43
C GLY A 202 -10.46 6.59 8.96
N ASN A 203 -9.28 6.05 8.65
CA ASN A 203 -8.85 5.73 7.28
C ASN A 203 -9.23 4.30 6.89
N ALA A 204 -9.66 4.11 5.65
CA ALA A 204 -9.92 2.79 5.11
C ALA A 204 -8.61 2.03 4.81
N PHE A 205 -8.66 0.70 4.82
CA PHE A 205 -7.48 -0.15 4.64
C PHE A 205 -7.76 -1.41 3.80
N VAL A 206 -6.67 -2.02 3.31
CA VAL A 206 -6.62 -3.31 2.64
C VAL A 206 -6.15 -4.35 3.66
N ASP A 207 -6.90 -5.42 3.84
CA ASP A 207 -6.46 -6.55 4.67
C ASP A 207 -5.44 -7.43 3.94
N LEU A 208 -4.80 -8.33 4.67
CA LEU A 208 -3.75 -9.18 4.12
C LEU A 208 -4.30 -10.20 3.11
N MET A 209 -5.55 -10.64 3.24
CA MET A 209 -6.14 -11.56 2.26
C MET A 209 -6.29 -10.89 0.91
N TRP A 210 -6.87 -9.68 0.86
CA TRP A 210 -6.98 -8.91 -0.39
C TRP A 210 -5.62 -8.44 -0.91
N SER A 211 -4.68 -8.13 -0.03
CA SER A 211 -3.35 -7.67 -0.47
C SER A 211 -2.52 -8.79 -1.12
N CYS A 212 -2.50 -9.99 -0.52
CA CYS A 212 -1.54 -11.04 -0.89
C CYS A 212 -2.19 -12.26 -1.56
N ALA A 213 -3.36 -12.68 -1.10
CA ALA A 213 -3.97 -13.96 -1.46
C ALA A 213 -5.39 -13.81 -2.03
N ARG A 214 -5.67 -12.70 -2.72
CA ARG A 214 -6.97 -12.44 -3.37
C ARG A 214 -7.24 -13.39 -4.53
N ASN A 215 -8.47 -13.85 -4.66
CA ASN A 215 -8.96 -14.50 -5.88
C ASN A 215 -9.46 -13.44 -6.87
N SER A 216 -8.55 -12.71 -7.53
CA SER A 216 -8.95 -11.65 -8.46
C SER A 216 -8.39 -11.91 -9.87
N PRO A 217 -8.94 -12.88 -10.63
CA PRO A 217 -8.41 -13.25 -11.94
C PRO A 217 -8.46 -12.11 -12.96
N ALA A 218 -9.38 -11.15 -12.78
CA ALA A 218 -9.47 -9.93 -13.58
C ALA A 218 -8.38 -8.88 -13.26
N ASP A 219 -7.57 -9.09 -12.23
CA ASP A 219 -6.45 -8.22 -11.91
C ASP A 219 -5.20 -8.64 -12.69
N TYR A 220 -4.76 -7.78 -13.60
CA TYR A 220 -3.56 -8.07 -14.39
C TYR A 220 -2.31 -8.25 -13.51
N THR A 221 -2.27 -7.65 -12.32
CA THR A 221 -1.14 -7.79 -11.39
C THR A 221 -1.11 -9.18 -10.76
N VAL A 222 -2.27 -9.83 -10.61
CA VAL A 222 -2.36 -11.24 -10.21
C VAL A 222 -1.80 -12.11 -11.32
N PHE A 223 -2.14 -11.84 -12.58
CA PHE A 223 -1.58 -12.59 -13.71
C PHE A 223 -0.05 -12.46 -13.81
N GLU A 224 0.48 -11.23 -13.74
CA GLU A 224 1.94 -10.99 -13.76
C GLU A 224 2.65 -11.61 -12.56
N GLY A 225 2.01 -11.59 -11.38
CA GLY A 225 2.47 -12.24 -10.16
C GLY A 225 2.28 -13.76 -10.13
N LYS A 226 2.16 -14.43 -11.28
CA LYS A 226 1.93 -15.89 -11.40
C LYS A 226 0.72 -16.39 -10.59
N GLY A 227 -0.33 -15.58 -10.52
CA GLY A 227 -1.54 -15.90 -9.76
C GLY A 227 -1.50 -15.57 -8.28
N CYS A 228 -0.43 -14.90 -7.80
CA CYS A 228 -0.23 -14.56 -6.39
C CYS A 228 -0.40 -15.79 -5.48
N HIS A 229 -0.97 -15.61 -4.29
CA HIS A 229 -0.99 -16.63 -3.24
C HIS A 229 -2.36 -17.31 -3.03
N ASN A 230 -3.33 -17.14 -3.94
CA ASN A 230 -4.65 -17.77 -3.79
C ASN A 230 -4.72 -19.15 -4.48
N GLU A 231 -5.38 -20.12 -3.85
CA GLU A 231 -5.59 -21.48 -4.42
C GLU A 231 -6.18 -21.47 -5.84
N ALA A 232 -7.10 -20.55 -6.13
CA ALA A 232 -7.81 -20.54 -7.41
C ALA A 232 -6.96 -20.00 -8.58
N THR A 233 -5.99 -19.14 -8.30
CA THR A 233 -5.22 -18.43 -9.34
C THR A 233 -3.75 -18.78 -9.37
N SER A 234 -3.18 -19.22 -8.24
CA SER A 234 -1.74 -19.38 -8.07
C SER A 234 -1.15 -20.46 -8.96
N LYS A 235 0.02 -20.16 -9.51
CA LYS A 235 0.93 -21.08 -10.21
C LYS A 235 2.26 -21.20 -9.46
N LEU A 236 2.30 -20.78 -8.20
CA LEU A 236 3.46 -20.90 -7.32
C LEU A 236 3.51 -22.32 -6.72
N ASP A 237 4.61 -22.64 -6.06
CA ASP A 237 4.73 -23.88 -5.31
C ASP A 237 3.69 -23.94 -4.19
N GLN A 238 3.23 -25.15 -3.83
CA GLN A 238 2.13 -25.36 -2.88
C GLN A 238 2.36 -24.68 -1.52
N GLY A 239 3.62 -24.54 -1.07
CA GLY A 239 3.96 -23.84 0.17
C GLY A 239 3.79 -22.32 0.14
N LEU A 240 3.47 -21.74 -1.03
CA LEU A 240 3.21 -20.31 -1.23
C LEU A 240 1.74 -20.04 -1.56
N VAL A 241 0.86 -21.02 -1.35
CA VAL A 241 -0.58 -20.91 -1.57
C VAL A 241 -1.27 -20.82 -0.21
N TYR A 242 -1.80 -19.65 0.12
CA TYR A 242 -2.37 -19.35 1.42
C TYR A 242 -3.89 -19.50 1.42
N GLN A 243 -4.42 -20.16 2.45
CA GLN A 243 -5.84 -20.51 2.57
C GLN A 243 -6.65 -19.40 3.21
N ASP A 244 -6.06 -18.69 4.17
CA ASP A 244 -6.73 -17.65 4.94
C ASP A 244 -5.79 -16.51 5.34
N GLN A 245 -6.38 -15.44 5.87
CA GLN A 245 -5.65 -14.27 6.31
C GLN A 245 -4.65 -14.55 7.43
N LYS A 246 -4.94 -15.53 8.30
CA LYS A 246 -4.08 -15.87 9.43
C LYS A 246 -2.78 -16.52 8.96
N GLU A 247 -2.85 -17.34 7.91
CA GLU A 247 -1.69 -17.89 7.23
C GLU A 247 -0.83 -16.79 6.60
N VAL A 248 -1.45 -15.87 5.85
CA VAL A 248 -0.75 -14.70 5.28
C VAL A 248 -0.08 -13.89 6.39
N TYR A 249 -0.79 -13.61 7.47
CA TYR A 249 -0.25 -12.91 8.64
C TYR A 249 0.97 -13.63 9.22
N GLY A 250 0.90 -14.95 9.35
CA GLY A 250 2.02 -15.78 9.82
C GLY A 250 3.28 -15.58 8.97
N GLU A 251 3.15 -15.63 7.64
CA GLU A 251 4.28 -15.39 6.73
C GLU A 251 4.81 -13.95 6.81
N VAL A 252 3.93 -12.95 6.86
CA VAL A 252 4.32 -11.53 7.02
C VAL A 252 5.07 -11.34 8.34
N MET A 253 4.65 -11.98 9.44
CA MET A 253 5.34 -11.88 10.73
C MET A 253 6.72 -12.55 10.70
N LYS A 254 6.92 -13.65 9.98
CA LYS A 254 8.28 -14.23 9.80
C LYS A 254 9.25 -13.23 9.18
N TRP A 255 8.75 -12.34 8.33
CA TRP A 255 9.56 -11.28 7.73
C TRP A 255 9.71 -10.08 8.67
N GLN A 256 8.61 -9.58 9.23
CA GLN A 256 8.61 -8.36 10.02
C GLN A 256 9.28 -8.47 11.38
N THR A 257 9.10 -9.60 12.09
CA THR A 257 9.62 -9.77 13.45
C THR A 257 11.14 -9.58 13.55
N PRO A 258 11.99 -10.30 12.80
CA PRO A 258 13.44 -10.14 12.92
C PRO A 258 13.94 -8.73 12.55
N ILE A 259 13.25 -8.04 11.64
CA ILE A 259 13.58 -6.65 11.26
C ILE A 259 13.20 -5.69 12.37
N LYS A 260 12.01 -5.82 12.95
CA LYS A 260 11.53 -4.98 14.06
C LYS A 260 12.42 -5.16 15.31
N GLU A 261 12.66 -6.40 15.73
CA GLU A 261 13.53 -6.69 16.88
C GLU A 261 14.95 -6.15 16.68
N GLY A 262 15.51 -6.34 15.48
CA GLY A 262 16.84 -5.83 15.18
C GLY A 262 16.91 -4.30 15.07
N TYR A 263 15.86 -3.67 14.54
CA TYR A 263 15.72 -2.21 14.57
C TYR A 263 15.66 -1.69 16.00
N GLU A 264 14.82 -2.29 16.87
CA GLU A 264 14.68 -1.89 18.28
C GLU A 264 16.01 -2.01 19.03
N GLU A 265 16.75 -3.09 18.81
CA GLU A 265 18.09 -3.28 19.39
C GLU A 265 19.06 -2.17 18.95
N VAL A 266 19.15 -1.89 17.66
CA VAL A 266 20.04 -0.87 17.09
C VAL A 266 19.64 0.53 17.57
N ALA A 267 18.38 0.90 17.39
CA ALA A 267 17.84 2.22 17.75
C ALA A 267 17.95 2.47 19.25
N GLY A 268 17.73 1.45 20.09
CA GLY A 268 17.91 1.54 21.54
C GLY A 268 19.38 1.64 21.96
N ALA A 269 20.31 1.06 21.20
CA ALA A 269 21.73 1.10 21.53
C ALA A 269 22.41 2.43 21.19
N ILE A 270 22.02 3.07 20.08
CA ILE A 270 22.67 4.30 19.58
C ILE A 270 22.76 5.41 20.66
N PRO A 271 21.67 5.82 21.35
CA PRO A 271 21.74 6.87 22.37
C PRO A 271 22.65 6.51 23.54
N ARG A 272 22.63 5.25 23.98
CA ARG A 272 23.48 4.77 25.08
C ARG A 272 24.96 4.88 24.71
N ILE A 273 25.33 4.39 23.53
CA ILE A 273 26.73 4.39 23.08
C ILE A 273 27.21 5.82 22.84
N ARG A 274 26.38 6.70 22.24
CA ARG A 274 26.69 8.13 22.09
C ARG A 274 26.99 8.78 23.46
N LYS A 275 26.20 8.49 24.50
CA LYS A 275 26.45 8.99 25.86
C LYS A 275 27.74 8.44 26.47
N LEU A 276 28.05 7.15 26.28
CA LEU A 276 29.32 6.59 26.75
C LEU A 276 30.52 7.24 26.05
N LEU A 277 30.39 7.55 24.77
CA LEU A 277 31.44 8.19 23.98
C LEU A 277 31.80 9.60 24.49
N GLU A 278 30.85 10.32 25.10
CA GLU A 278 31.08 11.64 25.70
C GLU A 278 31.95 11.59 26.96
N VAL A 279 31.89 10.48 27.70
CA VAL A 279 32.56 10.32 29.01
C VAL A 279 33.75 9.37 28.98
N THR A 280 34.01 8.72 27.85
CA THR A 280 35.10 7.76 27.66
C THR A 280 36.29 8.45 27.01
N ARG A 281 37.47 8.30 27.61
CA ARG A 281 38.72 8.79 27.06
C ARG A 281 39.23 7.81 26.01
N LEU A 282 39.19 8.25 24.75
CA LEU A 282 39.65 7.52 23.57
C LEU A 282 40.73 8.31 22.82
N SER A 283 41.48 7.63 21.95
CA SER A 283 42.31 8.34 20.97
C SER A 283 41.43 9.08 19.96
N PRO A 284 41.92 10.15 19.30
CA PRO A 284 41.16 10.81 18.24
C PRO A 284 40.70 9.85 17.13
N ALA A 285 41.54 8.89 16.75
CA ALA A 285 41.23 7.90 15.72
C ALA A 285 40.06 6.98 16.16
N ASP A 286 40.14 6.43 17.37
CA ASP A 286 39.08 5.59 17.93
C ASP A 286 37.77 6.35 18.09
N GLN A 287 37.84 7.62 18.51
CA GLN A 287 36.66 8.47 18.65
C GLN A 287 36.00 8.72 17.29
N THR A 288 36.79 9.02 16.26
CA THR A 288 36.27 9.19 14.89
C THR A 288 35.66 7.90 14.35
N GLU A 289 36.32 6.75 14.54
CA GLU A 289 35.82 5.45 14.10
C GLU A 289 34.49 5.10 14.80
N ALA A 290 34.41 5.25 16.12
CA ALA A 290 33.18 4.97 16.87
C ALA A 290 32.01 5.87 16.44
N ARG A 291 32.25 7.16 16.17
CA ARG A 291 31.21 8.09 15.65
C ARG A 291 30.73 7.67 14.27
N LEU A 292 31.65 7.38 13.36
CA LEU A 292 31.31 6.95 12.01
C LEU A 292 30.46 5.68 11.99
N LEU A 293 30.78 4.71 12.85
CA LEU A 293 30.01 3.48 12.97
C LEU A 293 28.61 3.73 13.52
N LEU A 294 28.47 4.60 14.52
CA LEU A 294 27.18 5.00 15.07
C LEU A 294 26.31 5.71 14.04
N ASP A 295 26.89 6.65 13.29
CA ASP A 295 26.15 7.39 12.25
C ASP A 295 25.69 6.45 11.13
N LYS A 296 26.54 5.50 10.69
CA LYS A 296 26.13 4.46 9.73
C LYS A 296 25.01 3.54 10.25
N ALA A 297 25.03 3.20 11.54
CA ALA A 297 23.96 2.41 12.15
C ALA A 297 22.65 3.21 12.24
N ASP A 298 22.74 4.51 12.56
CA ASP A 298 21.63 5.45 12.62
C ASP A 298 20.98 5.65 11.24
N ASP A 299 21.80 5.82 10.19
CA ASP A 299 21.32 5.93 8.80
C ASP A 299 20.53 4.68 8.37
N ILE A 300 21.00 3.49 8.75
CA ILE A 300 20.29 2.24 8.48
C ILE A 300 18.96 2.18 9.24
N ALA A 301 18.97 2.52 10.53
CA ALA A 301 17.77 2.52 11.35
C ALA A 301 16.73 3.52 10.80
N ALA A 302 17.16 4.72 10.42
CA ALA A 302 16.32 5.75 9.83
C ALA A 302 15.70 5.30 8.49
N MET A 303 16.48 4.61 7.64
CA MET A 303 15.97 4.05 6.38
C MET A 303 14.89 2.99 6.65
N ILE A 304 15.13 2.04 7.57
CA ILE A 304 14.14 1.00 7.92
C ILE A 304 12.84 1.61 8.44
N GLN A 305 12.97 2.58 9.35
CA GLN A 305 11.80 3.27 9.92
C GLN A 305 11.02 4.05 8.85
N LYS A 306 11.71 4.73 7.94
CA LYS A 306 11.09 5.53 6.88
C LYS A 306 10.47 4.69 5.78
N ASP A 307 11.06 3.53 5.45
CA ASP A 307 10.44 2.52 4.59
C ASP A 307 9.12 2.03 5.20
N GLY A 308 9.17 1.61 6.47
CA GLY A 308 8.00 1.27 7.28
C GLY A 308 7.30 -0.05 6.90
N SER A 309 7.80 -0.80 5.91
CA SER A 309 7.29 -2.12 5.54
C SER A 309 7.79 -3.22 6.47
N TRP A 310 8.86 -2.92 7.21
CA TRP A 310 9.55 -3.85 8.11
C TRP A 310 10.01 -5.13 7.40
N GLY A 311 10.54 -5.03 6.18
CA GLY A 311 11.02 -6.20 5.43
C GLY A 311 10.11 -6.63 4.29
N VAL A 312 8.83 -6.25 4.29
CA VAL A 312 7.88 -6.68 3.25
C VAL A 312 8.25 -6.15 1.86
N HIS A 313 8.87 -4.96 1.77
CA HIS A 313 9.35 -4.46 0.48
C HIS A 313 10.59 -5.19 -0.04
N ALA A 314 11.52 -5.61 0.84
CA ALA A 314 12.72 -6.37 0.46
C ALA A 314 13.34 -7.07 1.68
N GLN A 315 12.92 -8.31 1.94
CA GLN A 315 13.22 -9.00 3.19
C GLN A 315 14.70 -9.28 3.38
N ASN A 316 15.34 -9.92 2.39
CA ASN A 316 16.75 -10.31 2.48
C ASN A 316 17.65 -9.08 2.62
N TYR A 317 17.35 -8.02 1.86
CA TYR A 317 18.06 -6.76 1.94
C TYR A 317 17.95 -6.12 3.32
N LEU A 318 16.73 -5.91 3.83
CA LEU A 318 16.56 -5.25 5.13
C LEU A 318 17.13 -6.09 6.29
N LEU A 319 17.09 -7.42 6.20
CA LEU A 319 17.70 -8.28 7.20
C LEU A 319 19.23 -8.11 7.22
N ASP A 320 19.88 -8.09 6.06
CA ASP A 320 21.32 -7.81 5.95
C ASP A 320 21.68 -6.42 6.49
N ARG A 321 20.88 -5.40 6.17
CA ARG A 321 21.07 -4.04 6.70
C ARG A 321 20.98 -4.00 8.23
N VAL A 322 20.00 -4.69 8.81
CA VAL A 322 19.86 -4.82 10.26
C VAL A 322 21.09 -5.49 10.87
N GLN A 323 21.56 -6.61 10.32
CA GLN A 323 22.76 -7.29 10.84
C GLN A 323 24.01 -6.43 10.71
N THR A 324 24.14 -5.69 9.61
CA THR A 324 25.22 -4.72 9.41
C THR A 324 25.20 -3.61 10.47
N ALA A 325 24.02 -3.06 10.77
CA ALA A 325 23.88 -2.04 11.82
C ALA A 325 24.24 -2.61 13.21
N LYS A 326 23.80 -3.84 13.53
CA LYS A 326 24.21 -4.51 14.78
C LYS A 326 25.72 -4.69 14.87
N ALA A 327 26.39 -5.05 13.76
CA ALA A 327 27.83 -5.17 13.72
C ALA A 327 28.54 -3.82 13.95
N TYR A 328 28.03 -2.73 13.38
CA TYR A 328 28.55 -1.37 13.65
C TYR A 328 28.40 -0.99 15.12
N ILE A 329 27.23 -1.25 15.72
CA ILE A 329 26.97 -1.02 17.14
C ILE A 329 27.92 -1.83 18.03
N ALA A 330 28.09 -3.12 17.74
CA ALA A 330 29.00 -3.98 18.49
C ALA A 330 30.45 -3.50 18.39
N LYS A 331 30.92 -3.11 17.20
CA LYS A 331 32.27 -2.57 17.01
C LYS A 331 32.46 -1.23 17.71
N ALA A 332 31.48 -0.32 17.65
CA ALA A 332 31.53 0.95 18.37
C ALA A 332 31.60 0.73 19.89
N GLN A 333 30.81 -0.20 20.43
CA GLN A 333 30.87 -0.58 21.84
C GLN A 333 32.24 -1.15 22.21
N GLN A 334 32.81 -2.05 21.40
CA GLN A 334 34.16 -2.59 21.63
C GLN A 334 35.26 -1.52 21.66
N ILE A 335 35.14 -0.47 20.83
CA ILE A 335 36.07 0.66 20.84
C ILE A 335 35.94 1.42 22.18
N ILE A 336 34.71 1.68 22.63
CA ILE A 336 34.44 2.36 23.90
C ILE A 336 34.94 1.53 25.09
N ASP A 337 34.72 0.22 25.10
CA ASP A 337 35.08 -0.67 26.21
C ASP A 337 36.61 -0.77 26.42
N LYS A 338 37.40 -0.47 25.38
CA LYS A 338 38.86 -0.38 25.45
C LYS A 338 39.35 0.98 25.97
N GLY A 339 38.46 1.96 26.04
CA GLY A 339 38.77 3.30 26.55
C GLY A 339 38.81 3.37 28.08
N GLY A 340 39.46 4.40 28.60
CA GLY A 340 39.44 4.69 30.04
C GLY A 340 38.23 5.56 30.39
N TYR A 341 37.47 5.23 31.44
CA TYR A 341 36.41 6.12 31.92
C TYR A 341 36.98 7.39 32.55
N THR A 342 36.47 8.55 32.15
CA THR A 342 36.83 9.81 32.81
C THR A 342 36.16 9.83 34.18
N LYS A 343 36.93 9.66 35.28
CA LYS A 343 36.40 9.90 36.62
C LYS A 343 35.92 11.35 36.69
N VAL A 344 34.62 11.56 36.79
CA VAL A 344 34.06 12.86 37.16
C VAL A 344 34.59 13.14 38.57
N VAL A 345 35.52 14.08 38.68
CA VAL A 345 35.93 14.60 39.99
C VAL A 345 34.73 15.38 40.50
N ALA A 346 34.02 14.82 41.48
CA ALA A 346 33.00 15.55 42.22
C ALA A 346 33.67 16.80 42.81
N LYS A 347 33.21 17.98 42.40
CA LYS A 347 33.59 19.25 43.01
C LYS A 347 32.66 19.55 44.18
#